data_AF-A0A7W0Y6U9-F1
#
_entry.id   AF-A0A7W0Y6U9-F1
#
_cell.length_a   1.000
_cell.length_b   1.000
_cell.length_c   1.000
_cell.angle_alpha   90.00
_cell.angle_beta   90.00
_cell.angle_gamma   90.00
#
_symmetry.space_group_name_H-M   'P 1'
#
loop_
_entity.id
_entity.type
_entity.pdbx_description
1 polymer ?
#
loop_
_entity_poly.entity_id
_entity_poly.type
_entity_poly.pdbx_seq_one_letter_code
_entity_poly.pdbx_strand_id
1 'polypeptide(L)'
;MAESTAEWTPNELRLVPRFDEALRLREEERYQEAIDILASVVESLEARDVRLLTHSHLQIAYICELLGNEAGRERHFSLATRVAPNYDLASLGLFHTLMSQRRFTEGLQEMLRYLTIKDAPDYVEMLADEVFGSDLLESDRELVKQARLLVKRRREMN
;
A
#
# COMPACT_ATOMS: atom_id res chain seq x y z
N MET A 1 -7.07 -13.81 13.12
CA MET A 1 -6.00 -13.54 12.16
C MET A 1 -5.80 -14.80 11.33
N ALA A 2 -6.23 -14.79 10.08
CA ALA A 2 -5.88 -15.84 9.14
C ALA A 2 -4.87 -15.21 8.18
N GLU A 3 -3.58 -15.40 8.45
CA GLU A 3 -2.60 -15.33 7.38
C GLU A 3 -3.02 -16.41 6.39
N SER A 4 -3.50 -15.99 5.23
CA SER A 4 -3.74 -16.90 4.12
C SER A 4 -2.41 -17.58 3.83
N THR A 5 -2.29 -18.85 4.21
CA THR A 5 -1.23 -19.77 3.77
C THR A 5 -1.46 -20.12 2.30
N ALA A 6 -1.71 -19.12 1.46
CA ALA A 6 -1.70 -19.28 0.02
C ALA A 6 -0.27 -19.65 -0.36
N GLU A 7 -0.10 -20.95 -0.62
CA GLU A 7 1.09 -21.52 -1.23
C GLU A 7 1.35 -20.79 -2.54
N TRP A 8 2.63 -20.55 -2.82
CA TRP A 8 3.07 -19.97 -4.08
C TRP A 8 2.55 -20.80 -5.25
N THR A 9 1.96 -20.14 -6.25
CA THR A 9 1.58 -20.87 -7.46
C THR A 9 2.83 -21.33 -8.22
N PRO A 10 2.73 -22.39 -9.04
CA PRO A 10 3.84 -22.78 -9.92
C PRO A 10 4.29 -21.64 -10.86
N ASN A 11 3.39 -20.75 -11.26
CA ASN A 11 3.74 -19.60 -12.10
C ASN A 11 4.52 -18.55 -11.30
N GLU A 12 4.10 -18.26 -10.06
CA GLU A 12 4.85 -17.36 -9.18
C GLU A 12 6.25 -17.91 -8.92
N LEU A 13 6.39 -19.19 -8.55
CA LEU A 13 7.69 -19.83 -8.29
C LEU A 13 8.63 -19.73 -9.49
N ARG A 14 8.10 -19.86 -10.72
CA ARG A 14 8.88 -19.71 -11.95
C ARG A 14 9.38 -18.27 -12.16
N LEU A 15 8.65 -17.27 -11.67
CA LEU A 15 8.95 -15.85 -11.86
C LEU A 15 9.75 -15.22 -10.72
N VAL A 16 9.82 -15.86 -9.55
CA VAL A 16 10.61 -15.40 -8.38
C VAL A 16 12.06 -15.02 -8.76
N PRO A 17 12.83 -15.81 -9.54
CA PRO A 17 14.20 -15.42 -9.89
C PRO A 17 14.31 -14.08 -10.63
N ARG A 18 13.32 -13.74 -11.48
CA ARG A 18 13.28 -12.45 -12.19
C ARG A 18 12.89 -11.32 -11.24
N PHE A 19 11.96 -11.58 -10.33
CA PHE A 19 11.62 -10.62 -9.28
C PHE A 19 12.83 -10.31 -8.39
N ASP A 20 13.59 -11.33 -7.98
CA ASP A 20 14.81 -11.18 -7.18
C ASP A 20 15.91 -10.43 -7.94
N GLU A 21 16.07 -10.68 -9.24
CA GLU A 21 16.95 -9.90 -10.11
C GLU A 21 16.59 -8.41 -10.10
N ALA A 22 15.31 -8.08 -10.21
CA ALA A 22 14.87 -6.69 -10.15
C ALA A 22 15.14 -6.03 -8.78
N LEU A 23 15.01 -6.78 -7.68
CA LEU A 23 15.35 -6.27 -6.35
C LEU A 23 16.83 -5.96 -6.21
N ARG A 24 17.70 -6.83 -6.75
CA ARG A 24 19.14 -6.57 -6.84
C ARG A 24 19.45 -5.32 -7.67
N LEU A 25 18.82 -5.16 -8.83
CA LEU A 25 19.03 -3.98 -9.67
C LEU A 25 18.59 -2.69 -8.96
N ARG A 26 17.48 -2.73 -8.22
CA ARG A 26 17.04 -1.61 -7.37
C ARG A 26 18.07 -1.27 -6.30
N GLU A 27 18.66 -2.27 -5.64
CA GLU A 27 19.73 -2.07 -4.65
C GLU A 27 21.01 -1.48 -5.26
N GLU A 28 21.25 -1.75 -6.54
CA GLU A 28 22.32 -1.15 -7.35
C GLU A 28 21.91 0.23 -7.94
N GLU A 29 20.76 0.78 -7.54
CA GLU A 29 20.17 2.04 -8.04
C GLU A 29 19.87 2.05 -9.55
N ARG A 30 19.85 0.88 -10.19
CA ARG A 30 19.51 0.68 -11.61
C ARG A 30 17.99 0.63 -11.77
N TYR A 31 17.34 1.74 -11.42
CA TYR A 31 15.89 1.81 -11.22
C TYR A 31 15.06 1.50 -12.47
N GLN A 32 15.46 2.01 -13.64
CA GLN A 32 14.70 1.75 -14.88
C GLN A 32 14.74 0.27 -15.24
N GLU A 33 15.90 -0.37 -15.14
CA GLU A 33 16.05 -1.79 -15.44
C GLU A 33 15.27 -2.66 -14.44
N ALA A 34 15.27 -2.30 -13.15
CA ALA A 34 14.44 -2.95 -12.15
C ALA A 34 12.95 -2.82 -12.48
N ILE A 35 12.47 -1.64 -12.88
CA ILE A 35 11.08 -1.42 -13.31
C ILE A 35 10.74 -2.27 -14.53
N ASP A 36 11.61 -2.32 -15.55
CA ASP A 36 11.36 -3.08 -16.78
C ASP A 36 11.21 -4.57 -16.50
N ILE A 37 12.05 -5.14 -15.60
CA ILE A 37 11.91 -6.53 -15.18
C ILE A 37 10.63 -6.74 -14.38
N LEU A 38 10.33 -5.89 -13.40
CA LEU A 38 9.10 -6.00 -12.60
C LEU A 38 7.84 -5.87 -13.46
N ALA A 39 7.83 -4.99 -14.46
CA ALA A 39 6.73 -4.84 -15.40
C ALA A 39 6.53 -6.13 -16.21
N SER A 40 7.61 -6.73 -16.71
CA SER A 40 7.54 -8.02 -17.41
C SER A 40 7.09 -9.18 -16.50
N VAL A 41 7.46 -9.15 -15.21
CA VAL A 41 6.93 -10.09 -14.21
C VAL A 41 5.43 -9.91 -14.07
N VAL A 42 4.94 -8.68 -13.86
CA VAL A 42 3.51 -8.36 -13.77
C VAL A 42 2.73 -8.83 -15.00
N GLU A 43 3.25 -8.60 -16.20
CA GLU A 43 2.63 -9.05 -17.46
C GLU A 43 2.53 -10.57 -17.58
N SER A 44 3.42 -11.30 -16.90
CA SER A 44 3.47 -12.77 -16.91
C SER A 44 2.66 -13.43 -15.78
N LEU A 45 2.10 -12.63 -14.87
CA LEU A 45 1.32 -13.11 -13.72
C LEU A 45 -0.17 -13.14 -14.06
N GLU A 46 -0.86 -14.13 -13.50
CA GLU A 46 -2.30 -14.29 -13.62
C GLU A 46 -3.01 -13.71 -12.38
N ALA A 47 -4.34 -13.52 -12.46
CA ALA A 47 -5.13 -13.00 -11.35
C ALA A 47 -5.05 -13.84 -10.06
N ARG A 48 -4.71 -15.14 -10.17
CA ARG A 48 -4.50 -16.03 -9.01
C ARG A 48 -3.13 -15.89 -8.36
N ASP A 49 -2.17 -15.26 -9.03
CA ASP A 49 -0.79 -15.08 -8.57
C ASP A 49 -0.70 -13.85 -7.65
N VAL A 50 -1.61 -13.79 -6.69
CA VAL A 50 -1.90 -12.60 -5.87
C VAL A 50 -0.66 -12.14 -5.10
N ARG A 51 0.14 -13.07 -4.58
CA ARG A 51 1.26 -12.74 -3.71
C ARG A 51 2.34 -12.01 -4.51
N LEU A 52 2.85 -12.61 -5.58
CA LEU A 52 3.91 -12.01 -6.37
C LEU A 52 3.42 -10.78 -7.14
N LEU A 53 2.16 -10.75 -7.56
CA LEU A 53 1.56 -9.60 -8.24
C LEU A 53 1.48 -8.39 -7.31
N THR A 54 0.99 -8.56 -6.08
CA THR A 54 0.98 -7.50 -5.07
C THR A 54 2.41 -7.02 -4.78
N HIS A 55 3.36 -7.93 -4.53
CA HIS A 55 4.74 -7.55 -4.23
C HIS A 55 5.40 -6.81 -5.39
N SER A 56 5.19 -7.24 -6.64
CA SER A 56 5.74 -6.58 -7.82
C SER A 56 5.23 -5.13 -7.94
N HIS A 57 3.93 -4.91 -7.72
CA HIS A 57 3.40 -3.55 -7.71
C HIS A 57 3.97 -2.69 -6.58
N LEU A 58 4.15 -3.24 -5.37
CA LEU A 58 4.77 -2.47 -4.27
C LEU A 58 6.20 -2.05 -4.60
N GLN A 59 6.97 -2.93 -5.22
CA GLN A 59 8.35 -2.62 -5.61
C GLN A 59 8.41 -1.55 -6.70
N ILE A 60 7.55 -1.63 -7.71
CA ILE A 60 7.48 -0.57 -8.74
C ILE A 60 7.06 0.76 -8.09
N ALA A 61 6.08 0.75 -7.19
CA ALA A 61 5.63 1.97 -6.49
C ALA A 61 6.77 2.60 -5.67
N TYR A 62 7.53 1.78 -4.95
CA TYR A 62 8.68 2.23 -4.17
C TYR A 62 9.79 2.82 -5.06
N ILE A 63 10.11 2.17 -6.19
CA ILE A 63 11.09 2.74 -7.14
C ILE A 63 10.57 4.06 -7.73
N CYS A 64 9.27 4.14 -8.05
CA CYS A 64 8.66 5.39 -8.52
C CYS A 64 8.79 6.51 -7.48
N GLU A 65 8.67 6.21 -6.19
CA GLU A 65 8.92 7.16 -5.11
C GLU A 65 10.36 7.67 -5.11
N LEU A 66 11.35 6.77 -5.22
CA LEU A 66 12.77 7.15 -5.31
C LEU A 66 13.07 8.05 -6.52
N LEU A 67 12.35 7.86 -7.62
CA LEU A 67 12.49 8.65 -8.84
C LEU A 67 11.64 9.94 -8.85
N GLY A 68 10.83 10.20 -7.81
CA GLY A 68 9.89 11.32 -7.81
C GLY A 68 8.73 11.20 -8.80
N ASN A 69 8.47 9.99 -9.32
CA ASN A 69 7.35 9.72 -10.22
C ASN A 69 6.06 9.47 -9.41
N GLU A 70 5.40 10.56 -9.00
CA GLU A 70 4.19 10.51 -8.16
C GLU A 70 3.04 9.73 -8.82
N ALA A 71 2.83 9.90 -10.13
CA ALA A 71 1.77 9.22 -10.85
C ALA A 71 1.99 7.70 -10.91
N GLY A 72 3.24 7.27 -11.12
CA GLY A 72 3.63 5.86 -11.08
C GLY A 72 3.45 5.25 -9.68
N ARG A 73 3.90 5.97 -8.65
CA ARG A 73 3.76 5.57 -7.24
C ARG A 73 2.29 5.31 -6.88
N GLU A 74 1.41 6.28 -7.15
CA GLU A 74 -0.02 6.15 -6.88
C GLU A 74 -0.65 4.99 -7.63
N ARG A 75 -0.40 4.90 -8.95
CA ARG A 75 -0.95 3.85 -9.79
C ARG A 75 -0.63 2.47 -9.22
N HIS A 76 0.62 2.23 -8.85
CA HIS A 76 1.06 0.92 -8.42
C HIS A 76 0.63 0.58 -6.99
N PHE A 77 0.59 1.54 -6.06
CA PHE A 77 -0.04 1.28 -4.77
C PHE A 77 -1.55 1.00 -4.92
N SER A 78 -2.27 1.74 -5.77
CA SER A 78 -3.70 1.48 -6.04
C SER A 78 -3.94 0.10 -6.66
N LEU A 79 -3.04 -0.38 -7.54
CA LEU A 79 -3.13 -1.73 -8.08
C LEU A 79 -2.86 -2.78 -7.00
N ALA A 80 -1.84 -2.57 -6.16
CA ALA A 80 -1.52 -3.49 -5.06
C ALA A 80 -2.70 -3.64 -4.08
N THR A 81 -3.40 -2.55 -3.74
CA THR A 81 -4.58 -2.58 -2.87
C THR A 81 -5.79 -3.25 -3.51
N ARG A 82 -5.93 -3.20 -4.84
CA ARG A 82 -6.98 -3.95 -5.55
C ARG A 82 -6.70 -5.44 -5.62
N VAL A 83 -5.44 -5.82 -5.85
CA VAL A 83 -5.02 -7.23 -5.94
C VAL A 83 -5.11 -7.91 -4.58
N ALA A 84 -4.64 -7.25 -3.52
CA ALA A 84 -4.72 -7.75 -2.15
C ALA A 84 -5.33 -6.68 -1.22
N PRO A 85 -6.67 -6.59 -1.15
CA PRO A 85 -7.36 -5.59 -0.32
C PRO A 85 -6.98 -5.67 1.15
N ASN A 86 -6.67 -6.84 1.69
CA ASN A 86 -6.29 -6.98 3.10
C ASN A 86 -4.78 -6.88 3.34
N TYR A 87 -3.99 -6.43 2.35
CA TYR A 87 -2.55 -6.22 2.53
C TYR A 87 -2.28 -4.84 3.11
N ASP A 88 -1.79 -4.82 4.35
CA ASP A 88 -1.62 -3.62 5.16
C ASP A 88 -0.61 -2.65 4.54
N LEU A 89 0.54 -3.15 4.06
CA LEU A 89 1.58 -2.35 3.42
C LEU A 89 1.12 -1.64 2.14
N ALA A 90 0.28 -2.30 1.33
CA ALA A 90 -0.27 -1.67 0.12
C ALA A 90 -1.19 -0.50 0.49
N SER A 91 -2.02 -0.71 1.50
CA SER A 91 -2.95 0.31 2.00
C SER A 91 -2.19 1.51 2.57
N LEU A 92 -1.14 1.23 3.35
CA LEU A 92 -0.32 2.26 3.96
C LEU A 92 0.47 3.07 2.93
N GLY A 93 1.02 2.43 1.90
CA GLY A 93 1.70 3.11 0.81
C GLY A 93 0.79 4.02 -0.01
N LEU A 94 -0.45 3.57 -0.27
CA LEU A 94 -1.46 4.41 -0.95
C LEU A 94 -1.85 5.61 -0.08
N PHE A 95 -2.07 5.42 1.21
CA PHE A 95 -2.33 6.51 2.16
C PHE A 95 -1.24 7.58 2.08
N HIS A 96 0.04 7.21 2.25
CA HIS A 96 1.16 8.16 2.22
C HIS A 96 1.28 8.87 0.87
N THR A 97 0.97 8.18 -0.22
CA THR A 97 0.96 8.78 -1.57
C THR A 97 -0.13 9.85 -1.71
N LEU A 98 -1.34 9.56 -1.26
CA LEU A 98 -2.45 10.52 -1.31
C LEU A 98 -2.19 11.73 -0.40
N MET A 99 -1.59 11.49 0.77
CA MET A 99 -1.19 12.53 1.71
C MET A 99 -0.13 13.47 1.12
N SER A 100 0.90 12.94 0.44
CA SER A 100 1.91 13.79 -0.22
C SER A 100 1.32 14.64 -1.34
N GLN A 101 0.27 14.15 -2.00
CA GLN A 101 -0.48 14.87 -3.04
C GLN A 101 -1.54 15.84 -2.47
N ARG A 102 -1.65 16.01 -1.14
CA ARG A 102 -2.68 16.80 -0.46
C ARG A 102 -4.12 16.35 -0.74
N ARG A 103 -4.31 15.08 -1.11
CA ARG A 103 -5.62 14.44 -1.32
C ARG A 103 -6.13 13.84 -0.01
N PHE A 104 -6.39 14.73 0.96
CA PHE A 104 -6.65 14.36 2.35
C PHE A 104 -7.86 13.45 2.52
N THR A 105 -8.99 13.76 1.87
CA THR A 105 -10.21 12.94 1.97
C THR A 105 -9.95 11.49 1.56
N GLU A 106 -9.29 11.28 0.42
CA GLU A 106 -9.00 9.95 -0.12
C GLU A 106 -7.96 9.23 0.74
N GLY A 107 -6.95 9.96 1.23
CA GLY A 107 -5.99 9.43 2.20
C GLY A 107 -6.69 8.95 3.47
N LEU A 108 -7.56 9.77 4.06
CA LEU A 108 -8.29 9.40 5.28
C LEU A 108 -9.23 8.20 5.07
N GLN A 109 -9.89 8.10 3.92
CA GLN A 109 -10.67 6.91 3.56
C GLN A 109 -9.79 5.66 3.51
N GLU A 110 -8.60 5.77 2.92
CA GLU A 110 -7.65 4.67 2.84
C GLU A 110 -7.08 4.29 4.21
N MET A 111 -6.85 5.28 5.09
CA MET A 111 -6.44 5.03 6.47
C MET A 111 -7.53 4.31 7.27
N LEU A 112 -8.80 4.68 7.11
CA LEU A 112 -9.92 3.94 7.71
C LEU A 112 -9.91 2.48 7.27
N ARG A 113 -9.71 2.25 5.96
CA ARG A 113 -9.60 0.90 5.40
C ARG A 113 -8.44 0.14 6.04
N TYR A 114 -7.26 0.75 6.13
CA TYR A 114 -6.08 0.17 6.80
C TYR A 114 -6.36 -0.22 8.26
N LEU A 115 -7.03 0.65 9.03
CA LEU A 115 -7.38 0.38 10.42
C LEU A 115 -8.42 -0.75 10.58
N THR A 116 -9.19 -1.06 9.54
CA THR A 116 -10.04 -2.27 9.53
C THR A 116 -9.22 -3.55 9.38
N ILE A 117 -8.03 -3.48 8.80
CA ILE A 117 -7.13 -4.63 8.56
C ILE A 117 -6.22 -4.83 9.76
N LYS A 118 -5.55 -3.77 10.23
CA LYS A 118 -4.51 -3.82 11.24
C LYS A 118 -4.83 -2.88 12.41
N ASP A 119 -4.58 -3.37 13.62
CA ASP A 119 -4.61 -2.50 14.80
C ASP A 119 -3.32 -1.66 14.82
N ALA A 120 -3.48 -0.34 14.70
CA ALA A 120 -2.39 0.61 14.56
C ALA A 120 -2.71 1.89 15.33
N PRO A 121 -2.62 1.86 16.68
CA PRO A 121 -3.03 2.97 17.54
C PRO A 121 -2.26 4.27 17.26
N ASP A 122 -0.97 4.17 16.92
CA ASP A 122 -0.10 5.32 16.63
C ASP A 122 -0.61 6.13 15.43
N TYR A 123 -1.19 5.47 14.42
CA TYR A 123 -1.80 6.17 13.28
C TYR A 123 -3.07 6.92 13.67
N VAL A 124 -3.82 6.44 14.66
CA VAL A 124 -4.98 7.17 15.17
C VAL A 124 -4.57 8.37 16.02
N GLU A 125 -3.47 8.27 16.77
CA GLU A 125 -2.91 9.42 17.49
C GLU A 125 -2.38 10.48 16.52
N MET A 126 -1.75 10.07 15.42
CA MET A 126 -1.38 10.99 14.33
C MET A 126 -2.60 11.67 13.70
N LEU A 127 -3.72 10.95 13.49
CA LEU A 127 -5.00 11.54 13.07
C LEU A 127 -5.68 12.38 14.17
N ALA A 128 -5.27 12.20 15.43
CA ALA A 128 -5.81 12.92 16.57
C ALA A 128 -5.16 14.28 16.77
N ASP A 129 -3.86 14.35 16.45
CA ASP A 129 -3.07 15.56 16.54
C ASP A 129 -3.53 16.59 15.49
N GLU A 130 -3.41 17.88 15.81
CA GLU A 130 -3.83 19.00 14.94
C GLU A 130 -2.97 19.13 13.66
N VAL A 131 -2.20 18.10 13.30
CA VAL A 131 -1.34 18.00 12.11
C VAL A 131 -2.12 18.30 10.83
N PHE A 132 -3.41 17.98 10.80
CA PHE A 132 -4.27 18.24 9.65
C PHE A 132 -4.91 19.64 9.65
N GLY A 133 -4.77 20.40 10.75
CA GLY A 133 -5.03 21.84 10.83
C GLY A 133 -6.39 22.33 10.32
N SER A 134 -6.45 23.63 9.99
CA SER A 134 -7.61 24.34 9.43
C SER A 134 -7.98 23.90 8.01
N ASP A 135 -7.18 23.05 7.38
CA ASP A 135 -7.29 22.68 5.96
C ASP A 135 -8.24 21.51 5.71
N LEU A 136 -8.75 20.88 6.77
CA LEU A 136 -9.74 19.79 6.66
C LEU A 136 -11.13 20.31 6.34
N LEU A 137 -11.74 19.70 5.32
CA LEU A 137 -13.16 19.81 5.03
C LEU A 137 -13.97 19.11 6.13
N GLU A 138 -15.26 19.43 6.23
CA GLU A 138 -16.17 18.77 7.19
C GLU A 138 -16.21 17.25 6.99
N SER A 139 -16.15 16.78 5.74
CA SER A 139 -16.05 15.36 5.41
C SER A 139 -14.83 14.69 6.03
N ASP A 140 -13.70 15.39 6.07
CA ASP A 140 -12.45 14.86 6.60
C ASP A 140 -12.50 14.72 8.12
N ARG A 141 -13.16 15.68 8.80
CA ARG A 141 -13.39 15.64 10.25
C ARG A 141 -14.21 14.43 10.67
N GLU A 142 -15.25 14.09 9.90
CA GLU A 142 -16.06 12.90 10.18
C GLU A 142 -15.27 11.61 9.93
N LEU A 143 -14.42 11.54 8.90
CA LEU A 143 -13.53 10.39 8.66
C LEU A 143 -12.55 10.20 9.84
N VAL A 144 -11.94 11.27 10.33
CA VAL A 144 -11.07 11.23 11.52
C VAL A 144 -11.82 10.72 12.75
N LYS A 145 -13.05 11.20 12.97
CA LYS A 145 -13.89 10.73 14.07
C LYS A 145 -14.25 9.25 13.95
N GLN A 146 -14.54 8.76 12.74
CA GLN A 146 -14.77 7.33 12.50
C GLN A 146 -13.52 6.50 12.82
N ALA A 147 -12.33 6.97 12.47
CA ALA A 147 -11.07 6.29 12.76
C ALA A 147 -10.87 6.13 14.27
N ARG A 148 -11.12 7.20 15.03
CA ARG A 148 -11.06 7.21 16.50
C ARG A 148 -12.04 6.21 17.11
N LEU A 149 -13.29 6.19 16.63
CA LEU A 149 -14.30 5.25 17.13
C LEU A 149 -13.91 3.79 16.85
N LEU A 150 -13.33 3.53 15.69
CA LEU A 150 -12.93 2.18 15.30
C LEU A 150 -11.82 1.64 16.21
N VAL A 151 -10.78 2.43 16.50
CA VAL A 151 -9.72 2.03 17.43
C VAL A 151 -10.22 1.92 18.87
N LYS A 152 -11.07 2.85 19.33
CA LYS A 152 -11.66 2.76 20.67
C LYS A 152 -12.42 1.45 20.86
N ARG A 153 -13.28 1.07 19.91
CA ARG A 153 -14.03 -0.19 19.96
C ARG A 153 -13.12 -1.41 19.99
N ARG A 154 -12.01 -1.41 19.24
CA ARG A 154 -11.03 -2.51 19.26
C ARG A 154 -10.35 -2.64 20.62
N ARG A 155 -9.96 -1.52 21.24
CA ARG A 155 -9.37 -1.51 22.59
C ARG A 155 -10.33 -2.02 23.67
N GLU A 156 -11.64 -1.82 23.50
CA GLU A 156 -12.67 -2.32 24.43
C GLU A 156 -13.00 -3.81 24.25
N MET A 157 -12.64 -4.41 23.11
CA MET A 157 -12.90 -5.82 22.77
C MET A 157 -11.73 -6.77 23.05
N ASN A 158 -10.54 -6.23 23.29
CA ASN A 158 -9.31 -6.97 23.64
C ASN A 158 -9.05 -6.88 25.14
#